data_AF-A0A9D5T2H0-F1
#
_entry.id   AF-A0A9D5T2H0-F1
#
_cell.length_a   1.000
_cell.length_b   1.000
_cell.length_c   1.000
_cell.angle_alpha   90.00
_cell.angle_beta   90.00
_cell.angle_gamma   90.00
#
_symmetry.space_group_name_H-M   'P 1'
#
loop_
_entity.id
_entity.type
_entity.pdbx_description
1 polymer ?
#
loop_
_entity_poly.entity_id
_entity_poly.type
_entity_poly.pdbx_seq_one_letter_code
_entity_poly.pdbx_strand_id
1 'polypeptide(L)'
;MNKKLVKLIALVMSFAMLLTIGTVVPATAADEEPVPEVSAIEKGFFDFTDVLVNGLVSAIASIIPKPLTWINEADYKSEYVPAGTATFLDAPAANAQWSLGYAQNSILEGQQVIGNEHYVSGGISITAKYPTEIVDDSKVRVIAMNDGSGRGTVVFAVIDAYGLANNDVREIRKRIDAYAKEKNIVSVNVAVLHQHSAVDTFGMNGNIIQAVFLNPAINLLNGILGMTIIEPHNGKNEKFQNNLFDVTVDTIETAVAQMETGKLYYGEVDVEEYVRDKRPPYALENTLNRFRFVPDNKDSKETWFSTSEIHCVGNGVQGTQITADYPYYMEEYVNENANANFMLLLGAELATSQRHEPFENEDYQGKEGYMILGEKLGEKLASITEEREVAPLLNIAHQEVMFEIENQIMHLAAKAGLFENQAVITADGVKVVSEIGYMEIGTDLAVALVPGELEASIAFGGGLTKDEAWRGEDWKYDSIQKLVGDRELLVFGLCNDQVGYIVPTNDYMPMLWEDSKSIEFVSLGSQTAITYMDAMTALIKSK
;
A
#
# COMPACT_ATOMS: atom_id res chain seq x y z
N MET A 1 5.67 -36.35 -7.32
CA MET A 1 4.37 -35.78 -7.71
C MET A 1 3.86 -36.47 -8.98
N ASN A 2 2.57 -36.88 -9.04
CA ASN A 2 1.99 -37.62 -10.17
C ASN A 2 1.98 -36.74 -11.43
N LYS A 3 2.45 -37.24 -12.60
CA LYS A 3 2.42 -36.50 -13.88
C LYS A 3 1.01 -35.98 -14.25
N LYS A 4 -0.06 -36.65 -13.80
CA LYS A 4 -1.44 -36.18 -13.98
C LYS A 4 -1.78 -34.99 -13.09
N LEU A 5 -1.27 -34.96 -11.86
CA LEU A 5 -1.43 -33.84 -10.93
C LEU A 5 -0.63 -32.61 -11.38
N VAL A 6 0.60 -32.81 -11.87
CA VAL A 6 1.41 -31.74 -12.48
C VAL A 6 0.68 -31.12 -13.67
N LYS A 7 0.06 -31.95 -14.54
CA LYS A 7 -0.74 -31.47 -15.67
C LYS A 7 -2.03 -30.77 -15.24
N LEU A 8 -2.69 -31.22 -14.18
CA LEU A 8 -3.90 -30.59 -13.66
C LEU A 8 -3.57 -29.24 -13.01
N ILE A 9 -2.53 -29.17 -12.18
CA ILE A 9 -2.01 -27.93 -11.61
C ILE A 9 -1.57 -26.99 -12.73
N ALA A 10 -0.80 -27.46 -13.72
CA ALA A 10 -0.44 -26.64 -14.87
C ALA A 10 -1.67 -26.18 -15.66
N LEU A 11 -2.70 -27.01 -15.84
CA LEU A 11 -3.93 -26.62 -16.56
C LEU A 11 -4.75 -25.59 -15.76
N VAL A 12 -4.90 -25.76 -14.44
CA VAL A 12 -5.64 -24.84 -13.57
C VAL A 12 -4.86 -23.55 -13.37
N MET A 13 -3.54 -23.60 -13.19
CA MET A 13 -2.68 -22.42 -13.15
C MET A 13 -2.64 -21.74 -14.51
N SER A 14 -2.57 -22.47 -15.63
CA SER A 14 -2.70 -21.87 -16.95
C SER A 14 -4.09 -21.32 -17.19
N PHE A 15 -5.16 -21.90 -16.62
CA PHE A 15 -6.52 -21.36 -16.73
C PHE A 15 -6.67 -20.09 -15.88
N ALA A 16 -6.25 -20.11 -14.61
CA ALA A 16 -6.16 -18.95 -13.73
C ALA A 16 -5.23 -17.87 -14.30
N MET A 17 -4.09 -18.24 -14.91
CA MET A 17 -3.16 -17.30 -15.54
C MET A 17 -3.63 -16.81 -16.91
N LEU A 18 -4.30 -17.63 -17.72
CA LEU A 18 -4.96 -17.17 -18.96
C LEU A 18 -6.07 -16.17 -18.65
N LEU A 19 -6.62 -16.22 -17.42
CA LEU A 19 -7.60 -15.26 -16.90
C LEU A 19 -6.94 -14.02 -16.27
N THR A 20 -5.65 -14.06 -15.91
CA THR A 20 -4.86 -12.88 -15.48
C THR A 20 -4.07 -12.22 -16.61
N ILE A 21 -4.03 -12.80 -17.82
CA ILE A 21 -3.51 -12.11 -19.00
C ILE A 21 -4.51 -11.01 -19.32
N GLY A 22 -4.19 -9.81 -18.84
CA GLY A 22 -5.00 -8.62 -19.03
C GLY A 22 -5.42 -8.48 -20.49
N THR A 23 -6.72 -8.43 -20.71
CA THR A 23 -7.20 -7.37 -21.59
C THR A 23 -7.02 -6.08 -20.80
N VAL A 24 -6.01 -5.31 -21.19
CA VAL A 24 -6.06 -3.86 -20.97
C VAL A 24 -7.34 -3.44 -21.66
N VAL A 25 -8.40 -3.18 -20.88
CA VAL A 25 -9.54 -2.46 -21.44
C VAL A 25 -8.96 -1.11 -21.83
N PRO A 26 -8.93 -0.76 -23.13
CA PRO A 26 -8.45 0.56 -23.52
C PRO A 26 -9.29 1.58 -22.74
N ALA A 27 -8.60 2.53 -22.11
CA ALA A 27 -9.24 3.64 -21.43
C ALA A 27 -10.05 4.43 -22.46
N THR A 28 -11.32 4.09 -22.63
CA THR A 28 -12.29 4.99 -23.20
C THR A 28 -12.85 5.84 -22.07
N ALA A 29 -13.02 7.14 -22.36
CA ALA A 29 -13.71 8.08 -21.51
C ALA A 29 -15.07 7.48 -21.14
N ALA A 30 -15.23 7.12 -19.87
CA ALA A 30 -16.52 6.77 -19.30
C ALA A 30 -16.82 7.87 -18.29
N ASP A 31 -17.80 8.71 -18.63
CA ASP A 31 -18.62 9.42 -17.65
C ASP A 31 -19.11 8.41 -16.60
N GLU A 32 -19.46 8.84 -15.38
CA GLU A 32 -20.06 7.98 -14.34
C GLU A 32 -21.10 7.02 -14.96
N GLU A 33 -20.70 5.77 -15.19
CA GLU A 33 -21.59 4.80 -15.79
C GLU A 33 -22.52 4.27 -14.70
N PRO A 34 -23.82 4.09 -14.97
CA PRO A 34 -24.69 3.45 -14.01
C PRO A 34 -24.13 2.07 -13.68
N VAL A 35 -24.22 1.67 -12.40
CA VAL A 35 -23.82 0.32 -11.96
C VAL A 35 -24.44 -0.71 -12.91
N PRO A 36 -23.64 -1.57 -13.57
CA PRO A 36 -24.16 -2.47 -14.58
C PRO A 36 -25.31 -3.34 -14.04
N GLU A 37 -26.48 -3.32 -14.71
CA GLU A 37 -27.58 -4.21 -14.35
C GLU A 37 -27.22 -5.66 -14.72
N VAL A 38 -26.76 -6.44 -13.73
CA VAL A 38 -26.47 -7.87 -13.91
C VAL A 38 -27.70 -8.71 -13.58
N SER A 39 -28.13 -9.56 -14.51
CA SER A 39 -29.32 -10.41 -14.31
C SER A 39 -29.11 -11.44 -13.19
N ALA A 40 -30.18 -11.83 -12.49
CA ALA A 40 -30.08 -12.85 -11.42
C ALA A 40 -29.55 -14.21 -11.91
N ILE A 41 -29.79 -14.57 -13.17
CA ILE A 41 -29.28 -15.79 -13.79
C ILE A 41 -27.76 -15.70 -13.95
N GLU A 42 -27.28 -14.53 -14.38
CA GLU A 42 -25.86 -14.27 -14.58
C GLU A 42 -25.10 -14.17 -13.26
N LYS A 43 -25.62 -13.44 -12.26
CA LYS A 43 -25.08 -13.45 -10.88
C LYS A 43 -24.94 -14.89 -10.36
N GLY A 44 -26.02 -15.67 -10.44
CA GLY A 44 -26.02 -17.07 -9.99
C GLY A 44 -25.05 -17.97 -10.76
N PHE A 45 -24.78 -17.69 -12.05
CA PHE A 45 -23.76 -18.40 -12.82
C PHE A 45 -22.35 -18.09 -12.30
N PHE A 46 -22.01 -16.81 -12.13
CA PHE A 46 -20.68 -16.41 -11.66
C PHE A 46 -20.42 -16.84 -10.22
N ASP A 47 -21.40 -16.71 -9.31
CA ASP A 47 -21.30 -17.23 -7.94
C ASP A 47 -21.02 -18.73 -7.93
N PHE A 48 -21.70 -19.50 -8.79
CA PHE A 48 -21.45 -20.93 -8.92
C PHE A 48 -20.03 -21.23 -9.46
N THR A 49 -19.56 -20.46 -10.45
CA THR A 49 -18.19 -20.63 -10.95
C THR A 49 -17.14 -20.33 -9.88
N ASP A 50 -17.38 -19.35 -9.02
CA ASP A 50 -16.49 -18.97 -7.93
C ASP A 50 -16.35 -20.09 -6.91
N VAL A 51 -17.47 -20.71 -6.53
CA VAL A 51 -17.47 -21.92 -5.66
C VAL A 51 -16.66 -23.05 -6.28
N LEU A 52 -16.78 -23.28 -7.59
CA LEU A 52 -16.00 -24.32 -8.29
C LEU A 52 -14.50 -23.99 -8.30
N VAL A 53 -14.13 -22.75 -8.62
CA VAL A 53 -12.74 -22.30 -8.64
C VAL A 53 -12.13 -22.41 -7.25
N ASN A 54 -12.79 -21.87 -6.23
CA ASN A 54 -12.34 -21.95 -4.84
C ASN A 54 -12.20 -23.40 -4.36
N GLY A 55 -13.16 -24.28 -4.69
CA GLY A 55 -13.06 -25.71 -4.37
C GLY A 55 -11.85 -26.40 -5.01
N LEU A 56 -11.56 -26.10 -6.28
CA LEU A 56 -10.40 -26.64 -6.98
C LEU A 56 -9.07 -26.11 -6.42
N VAL A 57 -8.98 -24.80 -6.21
CA VAL A 57 -7.77 -24.15 -5.68
C VAL A 57 -7.51 -24.61 -4.23
N SER A 58 -8.56 -24.71 -3.41
CA SER A 58 -8.45 -25.24 -2.05
C SER A 58 -7.95 -26.68 -2.03
N ALA A 59 -8.45 -27.54 -2.92
CA ALA A 59 -7.96 -28.92 -3.05
C ALA A 59 -6.46 -28.97 -3.42
N ILE A 60 -6.00 -28.07 -4.29
CA ILE A 60 -4.57 -27.92 -4.62
C ILE A 60 -3.80 -27.40 -3.39
N ALA A 61 -4.26 -26.33 -2.75
CA ALA A 61 -3.60 -25.74 -1.59
C ALA A 61 -3.50 -26.73 -0.41
N SER A 62 -4.45 -27.64 -0.26
CA SER A 62 -4.47 -28.65 0.82
C SER A 62 -3.29 -29.64 0.77
N ILE A 63 -2.74 -29.87 -0.43
CA ILE A 63 -1.62 -30.79 -0.64
C ILE A 63 -0.27 -30.07 -0.72
N ILE A 64 -0.26 -28.74 -0.77
CA ILE A 64 0.96 -27.95 -0.72
C ILE A 64 1.39 -27.78 0.74
N PRO A 65 2.63 -28.19 1.09
CA PRO A 65 3.20 -27.98 2.41
C PRO A 65 3.20 -26.50 2.78
N LYS A 66 2.80 -26.21 4.01
CA LYS A 66 2.86 -24.84 4.54
C LYS A 66 4.33 -24.38 4.67
N PRO A 67 4.59 -23.07 4.53
CA PRO A 67 5.88 -22.48 4.91
C PRO A 67 6.19 -22.68 6.39
N LEU A 68 7.48 -22.74 6.76
CA LEU A 68 7.91 -22.80 8.17
C LEU A 68 7.56 -21.52 8.95
N THR A 69 7.49 -20.39 8.26
CA THR A 69 7.12 -19.10 8.85
C THR A 69 5.69 -19.09 9.38
N TRP A 70 4.85 -20.06 8.97
CA TRP A 70 3.48 -20.19 9.46
C TRP A 70 3.45 -20.95 10.79
N ILE A 71 3.34 -20.16 11.86
CA ILE A 71 3.27 -20.63 13.24
C ILE A 71 1.81 -20.74 13.71
N ASN A 72 1.58 -21.42 14.83
CA ASN A 72 0.24 -21.40 15.43
C ASN A 72 0.00 -20.03 16.09
N GLU A 73 -1.24 -19.57 16.10
CA GLU A 73 -1.63 -18.32 16.75
C GLU A 73 -1.23 -18.27 18.23
N ALA A 74 -1.32 -19.40 18.94
CA ALA A 74 -0.90 -19.51 20.34
C ALA A 74 0.61 -19.31 20.55
N ASP A 75 1.42 -19.52 19.51
CA ASP A 75 2.88 -19.34 19.55
C ASP A 75 3.31 -17.94 19.06
N TYR A 76 2.37 -17.18 18.49
CA TYR A 76 2.63 -15.86 17.94
C TYR A 76 2.87 -14.83 19.05
N LYS A 77 3.82 -13.93 18.82
CA LYS A 77 4.15 -12.81 19.70
C LYS A 77 4.19 -11.53 18.91
N SER A 78 3.41 -10.54 19.35
CA SER A 78 3.48 -9.20 18.81
C SER A 78 4.77 -8.51 19.27
N GLU A 79 5.55 -8.07 18.30
CA GLU A 79 6.81 -7.35 18.50
C GLU A 79 6.90 -6.21 17.49
N TYR A 80 7.46 -5.08 17.90
CA TYR A 80 7.71 -3.91 17.05
C TYR A 80 6.46 -3.33 16.34
N VAL A 81 5.27 -3.49 16.93
CA VAL A 81 4.10 -2.64 16.64
C VAL A 81 4.25 -1.34 17.42
N PRO A 82 4.10 -0.15 16.82
CA PRO A 82 4.37 1.09 17.52
C PRO A 82 3.29 1.35 18.57
N ALA A 83 3.69 1.82 19.75
CA ALA A 83 2.72 2.15 20.80
C ALA A 83 1.90 3.41 20.47
N GLY A 84 2.47 4.31 19.65
CA GLY A 84 1.89 5.63 19.40
C GLY A 84 1.97 6.54 20.64
N THR A 85 1.15 7.58 20.67
CA THR A 85 1.01 8.46 21.83
C THR A 85 0.18 7.78 22.92
N ALA A 86 0.68 7.75 24.15
CA ALA A 86 0.01 7.09 25.28
C ALA A 86 -1.38 7.67 25.61
N THR A 87 -1.62 8.95 25.30
CA THR A 87 -2.89 9.66 25.52
C THR A 87 -3.10 10.68 24.41
N PHE A 88 -4.34 10.75 23.91
CA PHE A 88 -4.74 11.77 22.94
C PHE A 88 -5.02 13.09 23.68
N LEU A 89 -4.65 14.20 23.05
CA LEU A 89 -4.97 15.53 23.54
C LEU A 89 -6.03 16.17 22.63
N ASP A 90 -6.99 16.87 23.22
CA ASP A 90 -8.00 17.63 22.46
C ASP A 90 -7.52 19.01 22.02
N ALA A 91 -6.40 19.48 22.61
CA ALA A 91 -5.82 20.78 22.33
C ALA A 91 -4.29 20.71 22.44
N PRO A 92 -3.55 21.60 21.74
CA PRO A 92 -2.11 21.72 21.88
C PRO A 92 -1.65 21.85 23.34
N ALA A 93 -0.52 21.24 23.67
CA ALA A 93 0.09 21.43 24.98
C ALA A 93 0.55 22.89 25.18
N ALA A 94 0.77 23.29 26.44
CA ALA A 94 1.24 24.63 26.74
C ALA A 94 2.62 24.89 26.12
N ASN A 95 2.74 25.95 25.31
CA ASN A 95 3.94 26.29 24.53
C ASN A 95 4.34 25.22 23.50
N ALA A 96 3.40 24.38 23.06
CA ALA A 96 3.62 23.45 21.97
C ALA A 96 4.06 24.19 20.70
N GLN A 97 4.99 23.59 19.98
CA GLN A 97 5.52 24.10 18.72
C GLN A 97 5.93 22.90 17.87
N TRP A 98 5.60 22.95 16.59
CA TRP A 98 6.06 21.93 15.65
C TRP A 98 7.58 21.93 15.56
N SER A 99 8.16 20.74 15.53
CA SER A 99 9.46 20.51 14.95
C SER A 99 9.38 19.41 13.89
N LEU A 100 10.11 19.61 12.80
CA LEU A 100 10.16 18.68 11.68
C LEU A 100 11.58 18.56 11.15
N GLY A 101 11.98 17.34 10.88
CA GLY A 101 13.22 17.02 10.16
C GLY A 101 12.90 16.23 8.90
N TYR A 102 13.75 16.36 7.88
CA TYR A 102 13.59 15.70 6.58
C TYR A 102 14.93 15.11 6.13
N ALA A 103 14.89 13.92 5.55
CA ALA A 103 16.03 13.35 4.85
C ALA A 103 15.55 12.49 3.68
N GLN A 104 16.42 12.27 2.71
CA GLN A 104 16.19 11.30 1.64
C GLN A 104 17.50 10.66 1.19
N ASN A 105 17.43 9.44 0.67
CA ASN A 105 18.56 8.74 0.05
C ASN A 105 18.08 7.79 -1.06
N SER A 106 18.94 7.57 -2.05
CA SER A 106 18.72 6.57 -3.09
C SER A 106 18.75 5.15 -2.50
N ILE A 107 17.79 4.32 -2.87
CA ILE A 107 17.82 2.88 -2.58
C ILE A 107 18.52 2.08 -3.70
N LEU A 108 18.88 2.74 -4.81
CA LEU A 108 19.58 2.13 -5.95
C LEU A 108 21.10 2.37 -5.91
N GLU A 109 21.56 3.38 -5.16
CA GLU A 109 22.99 3.72 -5.09
C GLU A 109 23.85 2.52 -4.65
N GLY A 110 24.89 2.23 -5.43
CA GLY A 110 25.79 1.09 -5.20
C GLY A 110 25.19 -0.30 -5.50
N GLN A 111 23.94 -0.38 -5.93
CA GLN A 111 23.28 -1.64 -6.29
C GLN A 111 23.47 -1.98 -7.77
N GLN A 112 23.57 -3.28 -8.09
CA GLN A 112 23.58 -3.78 -9.46
C GLN A 112 22.18 -4.26 -9.85
N VAL A 113 21.29 -3.33 -10.17
CA VAL A 113 19.87 -3.64 -10.41
C VAL A 113 19.61 -4.30 -11.77
N ILE A 114 20.34 -3.87 -12.81
CA ILE A 114 20.19 -4.41 -14.17
C ILE A 114 20.82 -5.80 -14.28
N GLY A 115 20.05 -6.74 -14.82
CA GLY A 115 20.46 -8.13 -14.95
C GLY A 115 19.33 -9.08 -14.57
N ASN A 116 19.68 -10.33 -14.24
CA ASN A 116 18.72 -11.39 -13.95
C ASN A 116 18.61 -11.74 -12.45
N GLU A 117 19.13 -10.88 -11.57
CA GLU A 117 19.13 -11.08 -10.11
C GLU A 117 17.97 -10.37 -9.39
N HIS A 118 17.26 -9.49 -10.10
CA HIS A 118 16.14 -8.69 -9.59
C HIS A 118 14.93 -8.87 -10.49
N TYR A 119 13.73 -8.73 -9.95
CA TYR A 119 12.48 -8.73 -10.74
C TYR A 119 11.86 -7.33 -10.75
N VAL A 120 11.19 -6.98 -11.84
CA VAL A 120 10.36 -5.77 -11.93
C VAL A 120 8.98 -6.07 -11.34
N SER A 121 8.51 -5.19 -10.47
CA SER A 121 7.25 -5.30 -9.76
C SER A 121 6.01 -5.04 -10.63
N GLY A 122 4.82 -5.01 -10.02
CA GLY A 122 3.59 -4.50 -10.66
C GLY A 122 2.82 -5.46 -11.58
N GLY A 123 3.32 -6.66 -11.85
CA GLY A 123 2.60 -7.57 -12.73
C GLY A 123 3.09 -9.00 -12.64
N ILE A 124 2.22 -9.87 -12.12
CA ILE A 124 2.41 -11.31 -12.07
C ILE A 124 2.55 -11.84 -13.50
N SER A 125 3.73 -12.35 -13.84
CA SER A 125 4.04 -12.86 -15.19
C SER A 125 4.63 -14.27 -15.15
N ILE A 126 4.21 -15.12 -16.09
CA ILE A 126 4.79 -16.46 -16.30
C ILE A 126 6.26 -16.33 -16.73
N THR A 127 6.56 -15.30 -17.54
CA THR A 127 7.90 -14.97 -17.96
C THR A 127 8.50 -13.98 -16.98
N ALA A 128 9.64 -14.33 -16.40
CA ALA A 128 10.38 -13.45 -15.50
C ALA A 128 10.62 -12.08 -16.14
N LYS A 129 10.19 -11.01 -15.45
CA LYS A 129 10.44 -9.62 -15.84
C LYS A 129 11.70 -9.13 -15.14
N TYR A 130 12.80 -9.08 -15.88
CA TYR A 130 14.09 -8.64 -15.36
C TYR A 130 14.32 -7.15 -15.71
N PRO A 131 14.85 -6.32 -14.81
CA PRO A 131 15.16 -4.92 -15.09
C PRO A 131 16.12 -4.76 -16.27
N THR A 132 15.75 -3.91 -17.24
CA THR A 132 16.56 -3.63 -18.43
C THR A 132 17.14 -2.21 -18.47
N GLU A 133 16.52 -1.28 -17.76
CA GLU A 133 16.89 0.14 -17.72
C GLU A 133 16.48 0.74 -16.37
N ILE A 134 17.27 1.70 -15.87
CA ILE A 134 16.90 2.59 -14.76
C ILE A 134 16.66 3.96 -15.39
N VAL A 135 15.43 4.45 -15.32
CA VAL A 135 15.00 5.70 -15.97
C VAL A 135 15.30 6.91 -15.10
N ASP A 136 15.05 6.77 -13.80
CA ASP A 136 15.20 7.76 -12.75
C ASP A 136 15.53 7.05 -11.43
N ASP A 137 15.85 7.81 -10.39
CA ASP A 137 16.26 7.25 -9.11
C ASP A 137 15.05 6.80 -8.28
N SER A 138 15.20 5.69 -7.55
CA SER A 138 14.25 5.27 -6.53
C SER A 138 14.83 5.61 -5.16
N LYS A 139 14.04 6.27 -4.32
CA LYS A 139 14.49 6.82 -3.04
C LYS A 139 13.63 6.36 -1.88
N VAL A 140 14.18 6.48 -0.68
CA VAL A 140 13.41 6.62 0.55
C VAL A 140 13.43 8.09 0.97
N ARG A 141 12.27 8.63 1.32
CA ARG A 141 12.07 9.98 1.84
C ARG A 141 11.49 9.88 3.23
N VAL A 142 12.03 10.61 4.19
CA VAL A 142 11.64 10.53 5.60
C VAL A 142 11.32 11.90 6.15
N ILE A 143 10.18 12.00 6.83
CA ILE A 143 9.90 13.09 7.76
C ILE A 143 9.86 12.56 9.19
N ALA A 144 10.39 13.36 10.13
CA ALA A 144 10.24 13.15 11.57
C ALA A 144 9.49 14.36 12.14
N MET A 145 8.37 14.15 12.80
CA MET A 145 7.46 15.19 13.29
C MET A 145 7.26 15.09 14.81
N ASN A 146 7.24 16.24 15.47
CA ASN A 146 6.94 16.33 16.90
C ASN A 146 6.16 17.62 17.19
N ASP A 147 5.11 17.53 18.00
CA ASP A 147 4.25 18.67 18.35
C ASP A 147 4.80 19.52 19.51
N GLY A 148 5.97 19.18 20.04
CA GLY A 148 6.59 19.85 21.18
C GLY A 148 5.90 19.57 22.52
N SER A 149 4.94 18.65 22.58
CA SER A 149 4.22 18.30 23.81
C SER A 149 5.04 17.42 24.77
N GLY A 150 6.14 16.85 24.29
CA GLY A 150 6.94 15.86 25.03
C GLY A 150 6.41 14.43 24.92
N ARG A 151 5.31 14.19 24.19
CA ARG A 151 4.72 12.86 23.99
C ARG A 151 5.47 11.98 22.99
N GLY A 152 6.43 12.54 22.26
CA GLY A 152 7.36 11.81 21.40
C GLY A 152 7.28 12.20 19.93
N THR A 153 8.22 11.67 19.16
CA THR A 153 8.36 11.92 17.73
C THR A 153 7.67 10.81 16.92
N VAL A 154 6.99 11.20 15.85
CA VAL A 154 6.40 10.30 14.85
C VAL A 154 7.21 10.42 13.56
N VAL A 155 7.59 9.28 12.99
CA VAL A 155 8.37 9.19 11.76
C VAL A 155 7.52 8.57 10.66
N PHE A 156 7.59 9.13 9.45
CA PHE A 156 7.08 8.53 8.23
C PHE A 156 8.23 8.38 7.23
N ALA A 157 8.51 7.15 6.82
CA ALA A 157 9.41 6.82 5.73
C ALA A 157 8.58 6.35 4.53
N VAL A 158 8.71 7.02 3.38
CA VAL A 158 8.05 6.63 2.14
C VAL A 158 9.09 6.15 1.15
N ILE A 159 8.89 4.96 0.61
CA ILE A 159 9.84 4.28 -0.27
C ILE A 159 9.25 4.16 -1.68
N ASP A 160 10.07 4.49 -2.69
CA ASP A 160 9.78 4.20 -4.09
C ASP A 160 9.88 2.69 -4.32
N ALA A 161 8.77 1.99 -4.09
CA ALA A 161 8.68 0.54 -4.07
C ALA A 161 7.24 0.07 -4.35
N TYR A 162 7.11 -1.20 -4.71
CA TYR A 162 5.80 -1.81 -4.99
C TYR A 162 5.00 -2.15 -3.73
N GLY A 163 5.66 -2.62 -2.68
CA GLY A 163 5.02 -3.12 -1.48
C GLY A 163 6.04 -3.64 -0.48
N LEU A 164 5.68 -3.62 0.79
CA LEU A 164 6.46 -4.23 1.87
C LEU A 164 5.52 -5.04 2.75
N ALA A 165 5.96 -6.23 3.15
CA ALA A 165 5.22 -7.00 4.14
C ALA A 165 5.49 -6.43 5.54
N ASN A 166 4.55 -6.65 6.46
CA ASN A 166 4.69 -6.21 7.85
C ASN A 166 5.99 -6.69 8.53
N ASN A 167 6.50 -7.86 8.13
CA ASN A 167 7.79 -8.37 8.60
C ASN A 167 8.98 -7.51 8.16
N ASP A 168 8.95 -6.98 6.94
CA ASP A 168 9.99 -6.08 6.42
C ASP A 168 9.97 -4.76 7.21
N VAL A 169 8.77 -4.21 7.47
CA VAL A 169 8.56 -3.01 8.29
C VAL A 169 9.05 -3.21 9.72
N ARG A 170 8.75 -4.37 10.32
CA ARG A 170 9.20 -4.73 11.68
C ARG A 170 10.71 -4.91 11.75
N GLU A 171 11.35 -5.41 10.70
CA GLU A 171 12.81 -5.50 10.65
C GLU A 171 13.46 -4.11 10.65
N ILE A 172 12.92 -3.14 9.91
CA ILE A 172 13.36 -1.73 9.97
C ILE A 172 13.24 -1.19 11.40
N ARG A 173 12.07 -1.36 12.03
CA ARG A 173 11.82 -0.90 13.41
C ARG A 173 12.74 -1.55 14.43
N LYS A 174 13.03 -2.84 14.24
CA LYS A 174 13.96 -3.59 15.08
C LYS A 174 15.39 -3.06 14.97
N ARG A 175 15.86 -2.70 13.78
CA ARG A 175 17.21 -2.13 13.57
C ARG A 175 17.38 -0.78 14.28
N ILE A 176 16.33 0.04 14.38
CA ILE A 176 16.36 1.33 15.07
C ILE A 176 15.87 1.30 16.52
N ASP A 177 15.49 0.15 17.09
CA ASP A 177 14.80 0.08 18.39
C ASP A 177 15.54 0.82 19.52
N ALA A 178 16.87 0.67 19.58
CA ALA A 178 17.70 1.36 20.57
C ALA A 178 17.70 2.88 20.34
N TYR A 179 17.85 3.33 19.08
CA TYR A 179 17.82 4.74 18.70
C TYR A 179 16.44 5.36 18.96
N ALA A 180 15.36 4.66 18.61
CA ALA A 180 13.99 5.09 18.84
C ALA A 180 13.72 5.33 20.33
N LYS A 181 14.18 4.43 21.20
CA LYS A 181 14.09 4.60 22.66
C LYS A 181 14.91 5.80 23.15
N GLU A 182 16.13 5.99 22.61
CA GLU A 182 16.99 7.13 22.97
C GLU A 182 16.36 8.48 22.57
N LYS A 183 15.79 8.55 21.37
CA LYS A 183 15.21 9.78 20.80
C LYS A 183 13.73 9.99 21.11
N ASN A 184 13.13 9.13 21.94
CA ASN A 184 11.70 9.17 22.25
C ASN A 184 10.82 9.15 20.98
N ILE A 185 11.18 8.30 20.02
CA ILE A 185 10.35 8.03 18.84
C ILE A 185 9.26 7.04 19.24
N VAL A 186 8.01 7.47 19.15
CA VAL A 186 6.85 6.69 19.62
C VAL A 186 6.12 5.98 18.48
N SER A 187 6.39 6.38 17.24
CA SER A 187 5.84 5.75 16.05
C SER A 187 6.81 5.86 14.88
N VAL A 188 7.07 4.73 14.22
CA VAL A 188 7.82 4.67 12.96
C VAL A 188 6.93 3.99 11.94
N ASN A 189 6.47 4.78 10.97
CA ASN A 189 5.58 4.34 9.92
C ASN A 189 6.36 4.23 8.62
N VAL A 190 6.19 3.13 7.89
CA VAL A 190 6.87 2.89 6.62
C VAL A 190 5.80 2.66 5.56
N ALA A 191 5.72 3.53 4.57
CA ALA A 191 4.81 3.42 3.45
C ALA A 191 5.57 3.25 2.12
N VAL A 192 4.86 2.82 1.08
CA VAL A 192 5.40 2.77 -0.28
C VAL A 192 4.54 3.58 -1.24
N LEU A 193 5.10 3.99 -2.37
CA LEU A 193 4.36 4.66 -3.46
C LEU A 193 3.77 3.69 -4.50
N HIS A 194 3.78 2.39 -4.22
CA HIS A 194 3.18 1.35 -5.05
C HIS A 194 3.60 1.35 -6.52
N GLN A 195 4.83 1.72 -6.85
CA GLN A 195 5.22 1.74 -8.27
C GLN A 195 5.20 0.34 -8.88
N HIS A 196 4.52 0.22 -10.03
CA HIS A 196 4.45 -1.01 -10.83
C HIS A 196 5.69 -1.20 -11.73
N SER A 197 6.71 -0.38 -11.53
CA SER A 197 7.98 -0.36 -12.25
C SER A 197 9.15 -0.15 -11.28
N ALA A 198 9.11 -0.83 -10.13
CA ALA A 198 10.18 -0.84 -9.13
C ALA A 198 10.86 -2.21 -9.05
N VAL A 199 11.96 -2.30 -8.31
CA VAL A 199 12.52 -3.60 -7.90
C VAL A 199 11.49 -4.28 -7.00
N ASP A 200 11.26 -5.58 -7.19
CA ASP A 200 10.28 -6.32 -6.39
C ASP A 200 10.72 -6.48 -4.93
N THR A 201 10.22 -5.58 -4.09
CA THR A 201 10.41 -5.56 -2.64
C THR A 201 9.37 -6.36 -1.88
N PHE A 202 8.33 -6.86 -2.55
CA PHE A 202 7.24 -7.61 -1.92
C PHE A 202 7.36 -9.12 -2.14
N GLY A 203 7.91 -9.53 -3.29
CA GLY A 203 8.22 -10.92 -3.63
C GLY A 203 7.23 -11.57 -4.61
N MET A 204 6.10 -10.92 -4.89
CA MET A 204 5.01 -11.49 -5.69
C MET A 204 5.33 -11.63 -7.19
N ASN A 205 6.34 -10.92 -7.68
CA ASN A 205 6.69 -10.83 -9.11
C ASN A 205 7.86 -11.75 -9.51
N GLY A 206 8.29 -12.63 -8.60
CA GLY A 206 9.26 -13.67 -8.88
C GLY A 206 8.77 -14.71 -9.90
N ASN A 207 9.64 -15.66 -10.25
CA ASN A 207 9.29 -16.70 -11.21
C ASN A 207 8.19 -17.64 -10.67
N ILE A 208 6.97 -17.48 -11.17
CA ILE A 208 5.81 -18.23 -10.69
C ILE A 208 5.96 -19.74 -10.89
N ILE A 209 6.63 -20.18 -11.95
CA ILE A 209 6.89 -21.62 -12.18
C ILE A 209 7.76 -22.17 -11.06
N GLN A 210 8.80 -21.44 -10.65
CA GLN A 210 9.63 -21.83 -9.52
C GLN A 210 8.82 -21.81 -8.22
N ALA A 211 8.06 -20.75 -7.98
CA ALA A 211 7.25 -20.63 -6.77
C ALA A 211 6.22 -21.77 -6.63
N VAL A 212 5.50 -22.11 -7.70
CA VAL A 212 4.45 -23.14 -7.64
C VAL A 212 5.00 -24.57 -7.65
N PHE A 213 6.14 -24.83 -8.29
CA PHE A 213 6.64 -26.21 -8.44
C PHE A 213 7.86 -26.55 -7.59
N LEU A 214 8.71 -25.59 -7.25
CA LEU A 214 9.92 -25.82 -6.44
C LEU A 214 9.68 -25.51 -4.96
N ASN A 215 9.01 -24.40 -4.64
CA ASN A 215 8.81 -24.01 -3.24
C ASN A 215 8.03 -25.02 -2.42
N PRO A 216 7.03 -25.77 -2.93
CA PRO A 216 6.41 -26.85 -2.17
C PRO A 216 7.40 -27.93 -1.70
N ALA A 217 8.40 -28.26 -2.53
CA ALA A 217 9.44 -29.22 -2.17
C ALA A 217 10.42 -28.63 -1.14
N ILE A 218 10.77 -27.34 -1.29
CA ILE A 218 11.58 -26.60 -0.33
C ILE A 218 10.88 -26.53 1.04
N ASN A 219 9.61 -26.13 1.06
CA ASN A 219 8.79 -26.06 2.27
C ASN A 219 8.65 -27.41 2.96
N LEU A 220 8.49 -28.50 2.19
CA LEU A 220 8.50 -29.85 2.76
C LEU A 220 9.83 -30.18 3.43
N LEU A 221 10.95 -29.89 2.76
CA LEU A 221 12.28 -30.17 3.28
C LEU A 221 12.57 -29.36 4.55
N ASN A 222 12.34 -28.05 4.50
CA ASN A 222 12.47 -27.15 5.65
C ASN A 222 11.58 -27.63 6.80
N GLY A 223 10.32 -28.00 6.51
CA GLY A 223 9.37 -28.56 7.46
C GLY A 223 9.86 -29.84 8.16
N ILE A 224 10.46 -30.78 7.41
CA ILE A 224 11.02 -32.02 7.95
C ILE A 224 12.21 -31.73 8.90
N LEU A 225 13.01 -30.72 8.57
CA LEU A 225 14.22 -30.38 9.32
C LEU A 225 13.97 -29.41 10.47
N GLY A 226 12.80 -28.76 10.51
CA GLY A 226 12.43 -27.79 11.53
C GLY A 226 13.26 -26.49 11.46
N MET A 227 13.91 -26.22 10.33
CA MET A 227 14.72 -25.03 10.10
C MET A 227 14.74 -24.67 8.62
N THR A 228 14.85 -23.37 8.30
CA THR A 228 15.02 -22.91 6.91
C THR A 228 16.46 -23.16 6.48
N ILE A 229 16.65 -24.10 5.55
CA ILE A 229 17.97 -24.39 4.95
C ILE A 229 18.06 -23.83 3.54
N ILE A 230 16.93 -23.78 2.84
CA ILE A 230 16.79 -23.21 1.50
C ILE A 230 15.66 -22.21 1.57
N GLU A 231 15.93 -20.96 1.21
CA GLU A 231 14.89 -19.94 1.10
C GLU A 231 13.98 -20.24 -0.10
N PRO A 232 12.64 -20.12 0.05
CA PRO A 232 11.72 -20.22 -1.08
C PRO A 232 12.05 -19.20 -2.17
N HIS A 233 11.89 -19.59 -3.44
CA HIS A 233 12.08 -18.69 -4.57
C HIS A 233 10.94 -17.69 -4.70
N ASN A 234 11.24 -16.40 -4.67
CA ASN A 234 10.29 -15.34 -4.98
C ASN A 234 11.01 -14.15 -5.66
N GLY A 235 10.34 -13.00 -5.74
CA GLY A 235 10.88 -11.83 -6.42
C GLY A 235 11.88 -11.01 -5.59
N LYS A 236 11.97 -11.24 -4.28
CA LYS A 236 12.88 -10.50 -3.41
C LYS A 236 14.32 -10.93 -3.64
N ASN A 237 15.22 -9.96 -3.55
CA ASN A 237 16.67 -10.18 -3.50
C ASN A 237 17.18 -9.79 -2.10
N GLU A 238 17.76 -10.73 -1.36
CA GLU A 238 18.19 -10.53 0.03
C GLU A 238 19.19 -9.37 0.19
N LYS A 239 20.14 -9.22 -0.75
CA LYS A 239 21.12 -8.13 -0.69
C LYS A 239 20.45 -6.78 -0.90
N PHE A 240 19.52 -6.69 -1.86
CA PHE A 240 18.75 -5.48 -2.10
C PHE A 240 17.88 -5.12 -0.90
N GLN A 241 17.19 -6.11 -0.32
CA GLN A 241 16.33 -5.88 0.85
C GLN A 241 17.13 -5.39 2.06
N ASN A 242 18.29 -5.99 2.35
CA ASN A 242 19.14 -5.52 3.43
C ASN A 242 19.64 -4.09 3.18
N ASN A 243 20.02 -3.76 1.95
CA ASN A 243 20.39 -2.39 1.59
C ASN A 243 19.21 -1.41 1.78
N LEU A 244 18.01 -1.78 1.34
CA LEU A 244 16.80 -0.98 1.53
C LEU A 244 16.55 -0.72 3.02
N PHE A 245 16.69 -1.74 3.87
CA PHE A 245 16.53 -1.58 5.32
C PHE A 245 17.59 -0.66 5.91
N ASP A 246 18.87 -0.86 5.58
CA ASP A 246 19.97 -0.04 6.11
C ASP A 246 19.85 1.42 5.65
N VAL A 247 19.58 1.67 4.37
CA VAL A 247 19.36 3.04 3.85
C VAL A 247 18.14 3.69 4.50
N THR A 248 17.06 2.94 4.73
CA THR A 248 15.87 3.48 5.41
C THR A 248 16.17 3.84 6.86
N VAL A 249 16.88 2.97 7.59
CA VAL A 249 17.34 3.22 8.97
C VAL A 249 18.20 4.49 9.03
N ASP A 250 19.23 4.59 8.19
CA ASP A 250 20.15 5.73 8.16
C ASP A 250 19.42 7.03 7.81
N THR A 251 18.45 6.97 6.90
CA THR A 251 17.63 8.13 6.51
C THR A 251 16.70 8.56 7.65
N ILE A 252 16.15 7.62 8.41
CA ILE A 252 15.36 7.92 9.63
C ILE A 252 16.22 8.62 10.68
N GLU A 253 17.39 8.08 10.99
CA GLU A 253 18.30 8.69 11.97
C GLU A 253 18.73 10.10 11.54
N THR A 254 18.96 10.30 10.23
CA THR A 254 19.31 11.60 9.66
C THR A 254 18.16 12.60 9.79
N ALA A 255 16.93 12.22 9.41
CA ALA A 255 15.76 13.09 9.52
C ALA A 255 15.52 13.50 10.99
N VAL A 256 15.61 12.57 11.93
CA VAL A 256 15.44 12.84 13.36
C VAL A 256 16.57 13.75 13.90
N ALA A 257 17.81 13.56 13.45
CA ALA A 257 18.94 14.39 13.85
C ALA A 257 18.86 15.83 13.31
N GLN A 258 18.13 16.05 12.23
CA GLN A 258 17.97 17.34 11.55
C GLN A 258 16.66 18.07 11.89
N MET A 259 15.92 17.62 12.91
CA MET A 259 14.68 18.28 13.31
C MET A 259 14.93 19.72 13.77
N GLU A 260 14.18 20.65 13.19
CA GLU A 260 14.18 22.07 13.55
C GLU A 260 12.77 22.51 13.95
N THR A 261 12.65 23.52 14.81
CA THR A 261 11.36 24.11 15.16
C THR A 261 10.82 24.97 14.02
N GLY A 262 9.50 25.09 13.92
CA GLY A 262 8.86 25.87 12.88
C GLY A 262 7.35 25.88 12.97
N LYS A 263 6.71 26.15 11.83
CA LYS A 263 5.26 26.20 11.66
C LYS A 263 4.82 25.25 10.57
N LEU A 264 3.66 24.63 10.76
CA LEU A 264 3.04 23.74 9.77
C LEU A 264 1.79 24.42 9.21
N TYR A 265 1.63 24.40 7.90
CA TYR A 265 0.44 24.89 7.20
C TYR A 265 -0.17 23.76 6.39
N TYR A 266 -1.49 23.84 6.17
CA TYR A 266 -2.25 22.89 5.38
C TYR A 266 -3.09 23.62 4.33
N GLY A 267 -3.08 23.12 3.10
CA GLY A 267 -3.94 23.59 2.02
C GLY A 267 -4.12 22.51 0.97
N GLU A 268 -5.12 22.68 0.11
CA GLU A 268 -5.54 21.69 -0.87
C GLU A 268 -5.68 22.31 -2.26
N VAL A 269 -5.58 21.47 -3.29
CA VAL A 269 -5.90 21.85 -4.67
C VAL A 269 -6.61 20.71 -5.37
N ASP A 270 -7.67 21.05 -6.11
CA ASP A 270 -8.40 20.09 -6.92
C ASP A 270 -7.54 19.53 -8.07
N VAL A 271 -7.60 18.21 -8.22
CA VAL A 271 -6.92 17.41 -9.25
C VAL A 271 -7.85 16.34 -9.83
N GLU A 272 -9.17 16.54 -9.77
CA GLU A 272 -10.18 15.61 -10.31
C GLU A 272 -9.91 15.26 -11.78
N GLU A 273 -9.35 16.21 -12.54
CA GLU A 273 -8.99 16.03 -13.95
C GLU A 273 -7.90 14.96 -14.19
N TYR A 274 -7.13 14.58 -13.16
CA TYR A 274 -6.00 13.63 -13.25
C TYR A 274 -6.30 12.25 -12.67
N VAL A 275 -7.45 12.07 -12.01
CA VAL A 275 -7.81 10.82 -11.32
C VAL A 275 -9.22 10.37 -11.68
N ARG A 276 -9.44 9.06 -11.66
CA ARG A 276 -10.79 8.49 -11.70
C ARG A 276 -10.84 7.21 -10.92
N ASP A 277 -11.99 6.95 -10.33
CA ASP A 277 -12.36 5.63 -9.82
C ASP A 277 -12.87 4.80 -11.00
N LYS A 278 -12.47 3.53 -11.04
CA LYS A 278 -12.89 2.55 -12.04
C LYS A 278 -14.08 1.73 -11.57
N ARG A 279 -14.53 1.90 -10.32
CA ARG A 279 -15.56 1.07 -9.70
C ARG A 279 -16.62 1.94 -9.00
N PRO A 280 -17.92 1.62 -9.16
CA PRO A 280 -18.96 2.23 -8.34
C PRO A 280 -18.67 2.04 -6.83
N PRO A 281 -19.03 2.99 -5.96
CA PRO A 281 -19.83 4.21 -6.21
C PRO A 281 -19.03 5.40 -6.78
N TYR A 282 -17.84 5.20 -7.32
CA TYR A 282 -16.98 6.25 -7.86
C TYR A 282 -16.58 7.31 -6.83
N ALA A 283 -16.27 6.86 -5.61
CA ALA A 283 -15.84 7.74 -4.54
C ALA A 283 -14.35 8.05 -4.66
N LEU A 284 -13.94 9.29 -4.45
CA LEU A 284 -12.55 9.73 -4.59
C LEU A 284 -12.24 10.89 -3.63
N GLU A 285 -10.98 10.96 -3.19
CA GLU A 285 -10.34 12.20 -2.77
C GLU A 285 -9.81 12.91 -4.03
N ASN A 286 -10.51 13.96 -4.45
CA ASN A 286 -10.19 14.70 -5.67
C ASN A 286 -9.13 15.79 -5.47
N THR A 287 -8.43 15.81 -4.34
CA THR A 287 -7.47 16.88 -3.99
C THR A 287 -6.05 16.35 -3.83
N LEU A 288 -5.07 17.21 -4.11
CA LEU A 288 -3.73 17.09 -3.52
C LEU A 288 -3.73 17.88 -2.21
N ASN A 289 -3.48 17.20 -1.11
CA ASN A 289 -3.50 17.78 0.23
C ASN A 289 -2.07 18.07 0.70
N ARG A 290 -1.68 19.35 0.70
CA ARG A 290 -0.31 19.80 0.99
C ARG A 290 -0.17 20.24 2.44
N PHE A 291 0.79 19.63 3.12
CA PHE A 291 1.38 20.16 4.33
C PHE A 291 2.68 20.89 4.00
N ARG A 292 2.81 22.11 4.50
CA ARG A 292 3.98 22.97 4.30
C ARG A 292 4.60 23.32 5.65
N PHE A 293 5.77 22.76 5.93
CA PHE A 293 6.54 23.09 7.12
C PHE A 293 7.55 24.19 6.81
N VAL A 294 7.48 25.27 7.59
CA VAL A 294 8.38 26.43 7.51
C VAL A 294 9.26 26.45 8.75
N PRO A 295 10.56 26.15 8.63
CA PRO A 295 11.49 26.21 9.76
C PRO A 295 11.66 27.64 10.26
N ASP A 296 11.92 27.80 11.57
CA ASP A 296 12.25 29.09 12.18
C ASP A 296 13.60 29.62 11.66
N ASN A 297 14.51 28.71 11.33
CA ASN A 297 15.78 29.04 10.68
C ASN A 297 15.54 29.40 9.21
N LYS A 298 15.77 30.66 8.85
CA LYS A 298 15.53 31.19 7.50
C LYS A 298 16.50 30.68 6.43
N ASP A 299 17.62 30.10 6.85
CA ASP A 299 18.59 29.49 5.94
C ASP A 299 18.22 28.01 5.64
N SER A 300 17.27 27.44 6.38
CA SER A 300 16.77 26.09 6.18
C SER A 300 15.69 26.05 5.09
N LYS A 301 15.68 24.94 4.35
CA LYS A 301 14.72 24.68 3.29
C LYS A 301 13.36 24.33 3.90
N GLU A 302 12.27 24.79 3.30
CA GLU A 302 10.93 24.31 3.66
C GLU A 302 10.78 22.82 3.35
N THR A 303 9.88 22.14 4.03
CA THR A 303 9.53 20.74 3.73
C THR A 303 8.06 20.63 3.44
N TRP A 304 7.72 20.11 2.26
CA TRP A 304 6.37 19.84 1.84
C TRP A 304 6.13 18.33 1.88
N PHE A 305 4.98 17.91 2.42
CA PHE A 305 4.50 16.56 2.21
C PHE A 305 3.05 16.60 1.76
N SER A 306 2.67 15.68 0.87
CA SER A 306 1.34 15.68 0.25
C SER A 306 0.70 14.31 0.29
N THR A 307 -0.63 14.25 0.26
CA THR A 307 -1.37 13.02 -0.10
C THR A 307 -1.99 13.11 -1.48
N SER A 308 -2.20 11.94 -2.10
CA SER A 308 -2.89 11.77 -3.39
C SER A 308 -3.39 10.34 -3.54
N GLU A 309 -4.57 10.14 -4.13
CA GLU A 309 -5.10 8.81 -4.49
C GLU A 309 -4.72 8.37 -5.91
N ILE A 310 -3.85 9.14 -6.58
CA ILE A 310 -3.42 8.84 -7.95
C ILE A 310 -2.48 7.63 -7.94
N HIS A 311 -2.98 6.52 -8.45
CA HIS A 311 -2.24 5.26 -8.54
C HIS A 311 -0.94 5.41 -9.36
N CYS A 312 0.20 4.92 -8.85
CA CYS A 312 1.52 5.02 -9.50
C CYS A 312 1.74 3.93 -10.59
N VAL A 313 0.97 4.03 -11.67
CA VAL A 313 0.94 3.07 -12.79
C VAL A 313 1.20 3.74 -14.15
N GLY A 314 1.82 4.91 -14.18
CA GLY A 314 2.01 5.68 -15.41
C GLY A 314 2.90 4.98 -16.43
N ASN A 315 3.87 4.18 -15.98
CA ASN A 315 4.68 3.31 -16.86
C ASN A 315 3.98 1.99 -17.27
N GLY A 316 2.81 1.71 -16.69
CA GLY A 316 2.08 0.46 -16.84
C GLY A 316 2.75 -0.75 -16.17
N VAL A 317 2.11 -1.92 -16.31
CA VAL A 317 2.46 -3.15 -15.56
C VAL A 317 3.35 -4.14 -16.33
N GLN A 318 3.51 -3.92 -17.64
CA GLN A 318 4.19 -4.88 -18.53
C GLN A 318 5.68 -4.57 -18.76
N GLY A 319 6.11 -3.34 -18.45
CA GLY A 319 7.46 -2.87 -18.70
C GLY A 319 8.54 -3.60 -17.90
N THR A 320 9.79 -3.44 -18.35
CA THR A 320 11.00 -3.92 -17.66
C THR A 320 11.90 -2.77 -17.19
N GLN A 321 11.40 -1.53 -17.25
CA GLN A 321 12.11 -0.34 -16.80
C GLN A 321 11.90 -0.14 -15.30
N ILE A 322 12.91 0.40 -14.62
CA ILE A 322 12.80 0.87 -13.24
C ILE A 322 12.58 2.39 -13.25
N THR A 323 11.49 2.85 -12.65
CA THR A 323 11.13 4.26 -12.48
C THR A 323 10.32 4.44 -11.20
N ALA A 324 10.53 5.55 -10.52
CA ALA A 324 9.73 6.04 -9.40
C ALA A 324 8.42 6.72 -9.84
N ASP A 325 8.10 6.71 -11.15
CA ASP A 325 6.85 7.20 -11.77
C ASP A 325 6.66 8.73 -11.57
N TYR A 326 5.44 9.23 -11.76
CA TYR A 326 5.10 10.65 -11.63
C TYR A 326 5.56 11.33 -10.31
N PRO A 327 5.61 10.65 -9.12
CA PRO A 327 6.07 11.28 -7.89
C PRO A 327 7.51 11.79 -7.95
N TYR A 328 8.39 11.13 -8.71
CA TYR A 328 9.76 11.61 -8.93
C TYR A 328 9.77 12.99 -9.58
N TYR A 329 8.93 13.19 -10.59
CA TYR A 329 8.88 14.44 -11.35
C TYR A 329 8.11 15.54 -10.61
N MET A 330 7.18 15.18 -9.72
CA MET A 330 6.63 16.12 -8.75
C MET A 330 7.72 16.65 -7.82
N GLU A 331 8.57 15.76 -7.29
CA GLU A 331 9.69 16.13 -6.43
C GLU A 331 10.64 17.10 -7.16
N GLU A 332 11.06 16.77 -8.37
CA GLU A 332 11.95 17.64 -9.16
C GLU A 332 11.33 19.03 -9.37
N TYR A 333 10.05 19.09 -9.75
CA TYR A 333 9.36 20.37 -9.92
C TYR A 333 9.35 21.20 -8.64
N VAL A 334 9.00 20.61 -7.49
CA VAL A 334 8.95 21.31 -6.19
C VAL A 334 10.35 21.76 -5.77
N ASN A 335 11.36 20.92 -5.95
CA ASN A 335 12.76 21.26 -5.65
C ASN A 335 13.22 22.47 -6.48
N GLU A 336 12.95 22.48 -7.78
CA GLU A 336 13.43 23.51 -8.71
C GLU A 336 12.65 24.83 -8.59
N ASN A 337 11.33 24.77 -8.42
CA ASN A 337 10.46 25.96 -8.52
C ASN A 337 10.08 26.56 -7.16
N ALA A 338 10.02 25.74 -6.11
CA ALA A 338 9.66 26.21 -4.77
C ALA A 338 10.86 26.20 -3.80
N ASN A 339 11.98 25.59 -4.17
CA ASN A 339 13.10 25.33 -3.27
C ASN A 339 12.60 24.72 -1.94
N ALA A 340 11.72 23.72 -2.02
CA ALA A 340 11.23 22.95 -0.88
C ALA A 340 11.64 21.47 -0.99
N ASN A 341 11.83 20.78 0.13
CA ASN A 341 11.86 19.32 0.16
C ASN A 341 10.45 18.78 -0.16
N PHE A 342 10.34 17.56 -0.68
CA PHE A 342 9.05 16.99 -1.04
C PHE A 342 8.96 15.51 -0.66
N MET A 343 7.79 15.09 -0.18
CA MET A 343 7.44 13.69 0.04
C MET A 343 5.96 13.47 -0.29
N LEU A 344 5.64 12.47 -1.11
CA LEU A 344 4.26 12.05 -1.36
C LEU A 344 3.89 10.88 -0.44
N LEU A 345 2.65 10.80 0.00
CA LEU A 345 2.01 9.65 0.64
C LEU A 345 0.81 9.26 -0.20
N LEU A 346 0.62 7.97 -0.48
CA LEU A 346 -0.56 7.53 -1.23
C LEU A 346 -1.81 7.51 -0.34
N GLY A 347 -2.96 7.83 -0.92
CA GLY A 347 -4.28 7.75 -0.30
C GLY A 347 -4.99 6.41 -0.54
N ALA A 348 -6.32 6.40 -0.58
CA ALA A 348 -7.11 5.21 -0.86
C ALA A 348 -7.13 4.91 -2.38
N GLU A 349 -6.02 4.38 -2.89
CA GLU A 349 -5.80 4.22 -4.34
C GLU A 349 -6.43 2.96 -4.98
N LEU A 350 -7.16 2.14 -4.21
CA LEU A 350 -7.79 0.95 -4.79
C LEU A 350 -8.79 1.39 -5.85
N ALA A 351 -8.76 0.69 -6.99
CA ALA A 351 -9.59 0.97 -8.16
C ALA A 351 -9.46 2.39 -8.73
N THR A 352 -8.52 3.22 -8.27
CA THR A 352 -8.22 4.49 -8.93
C THR A 352 -7.31 4.28 -10.14
N SER A 353 -7.34 5.22 -11.08
CA SER A 353 -6.44 5.27 -12.23
C SER A 353 -6.18 6.70 -12.66
N GLN A 354 -5.04 6.91 -13.32
CA GLN A 354 -4.69 8.19 -13.91
C GLN A 354 -5.62 8.51 -15.08
N ARG A 355 -6.06 9.77 -15.18
CA ARG A 355 -6.65 10.34 -16.40
C ARG A 355 -5.54 10.98 -17.22
N HIS A 356 -5.58 10.72 -18.53
CA HIS A 356 -4.63 11.30 -19.49
C HIS A 356 -5.28 12.31 -20.44
N GLU A 357 -6.59 12.55 -20.29
CA GLU A 357 -7.38 13.48 -21.10
C GLU A 357 -6.98 14.95 -20.99
N PRO A 358 -6.50 15.48 -19.84
CA PRO A 358 -6.06 16.88 -19.73
C PRO A 358 -4.86 17.23 -20.62
N PHE A 359 -4.26 16.24 -21.28
CA PHE A 359 -3.05 16.43 -22.03
C PHE A 359 -3.27 16.45 -23.55
N GLU A 360 -2.80 17.48 -24.25
CA GLU A 360 -3.09 17.75 -25.68
C GLU A 360 -2.42 16.79 -26.70
N ASN A 361 -1.67 15.77 -26.28
CA ASN A 361 -0.84 14.93 -27.16
C ASN A 361 -1.38 13.49 -27.23
N GLU A 362 -1.27 12.81 -28.38
CA GLU A 362 -1.94 11.51 -28.59
C GLU A 362 -1.16 10.28 -28.06
N ASP A 363 0.10 10.42 -27.63
CA ASP A 363 0.96 9.32 -27.18
C ASP A 363 1.38 9.45 -25.68
N TYR A 364 0.40 9.45 -24.76
CA TYR A 364 0.65 9.49 -23.29
C TYR A 364 0.97 8.13 -22.65
N GLN A 365 1.10 7.05 -23.43
CA GLN A 365 1.45 5.75 -22.86
C GLN A 365 2.98 5.59 -22.77
N GLY A 366 3.48 5.41 -21.54
CA GLY A 366 4.90 5.17 -21.25
C GLY A 366 5.63 6.40 -20.71
N LYS A 367 6.95 6.44 -20.95
CA LYS A 367 7.89 7.35 -20.27
C LYS A 367 7.48 8.83 -20.24
N GLU A 368 7.10 9.40 -21.37
CA GLU A 368 6.78 10.83 -21.45
C GLU A 368 5.50 11.20 -20.68
N GLY A 369 4.54 10.27 -20.56
CA GLY A 369 3.25 10.54 -19.95
C GLY A 369 3.32 10.77 -18.44
N TYR A 370 4.00 9.89 -17.70
CA TYR A 370 4.14 10.07 -16.24
C TYR A 370 5.06 11.23 -15.86
N MET A 371 6.02 11.56 -16.73
CA MET A 371 6.87 12.75 -16.56
C MET A 371 6.04 14.03 -16.58
N ILE A 372 5.19 14.18 -17.61
CA ILE A 372 4.31 15.34 -17.78
C ILE A 372 3.26 15.38 -16.65
N LEU A 373 2.70 14.23 -16.27
CA LEU A 373 1.78 14.15 -15.13
C LEU A 373 2.45 14.67 -13.85
N GLY A 374 3.66 14.21 -13.54
CA GLY A 374 4.38 14.63 -12.34
C GLY A 374 4.71 16.11 -12.34
N GLU A 375 5.13 16.68 -13.48
CA GLU A 375 5.34 18.12 -13.63
C GLU A 375 4.05 18.90 -13.36
N LYS A 376 2.91 18.46 -13.90
CA LYS A 376 1.61 19.14 -13.74
C LYS A 376 1.06 19.05 -12.33
N LEU A 377 1.19 17.89 -11.69
CA LEU A 377 0.82 17.75 -10.28
C LEU A 377 1.74 18.58 -9.38
N GLY A 378 3.03 18.69 -9.70
CA GLY A 378 3.97 19.60 -9.05
C GLY A 378 3.57 21.08 -9.19
N GLU A 379 3.18 21.50 -10.40
CA GLU A 379 2.65 22.84 -10.69
C GLU A 379 1.39 23.14 -9.87
N LYS A 380 0.43 22.22 -9.86
CA LYS A 380 -0.80 22.32 -9.06
C LYS A 380 -0.48 22.44 -7.57
N LEU A 381 0.38 21.57 -7.05
CA LEU A 381 0.78 21.58 -5.64
C LEU A 381 1.47 22.90 -5.25
N ALA A 382 2.31 23.47 -6.12
CA ALA A 382 2.96 24.76 -5.90
C ALA A 382 1.98 25.94 -5.99
N SER A 383 0.87 25.79 -6.69
CA SER A 383 -0.15 26.85 -6.87
C SER A 383 -1.01 27.12 -5.62
N ILE A 384 -0.96 26.26 -4.60
CA ILE A 384 -1.71 26.45 -3.35
C ILE A 384 -1.21 27.70 -2.63
N THR A 385 -2.05 28.74 -2.60
CA THR A 385 -1.81 29.99 -1.85
C THR A 385 -2.70 30.13 -0.62
N GLU A 386 -3.89 29.52 -0.64
CA GLU A 386 -4.81 29.51 0.49
C GLU A 386 -4.48 28.32 1.39
N GLU A 387 -3.87 28.60 2.54
CA GLU A 387 -3.49 27.61 3.52
C GLU A 387 -3.77 28.12 4.94
N ARG A 388 -4.01 27.20 5.86
CA ARG A 388 -4.24 27.49 7.28
C ARG A 388 -3.09 26.97 8.12
N GLU A 389 -2.74 27.71 9.17
CA GLU A 389 -1.76 27.24 10.15
C GLU A 389 -2.35 26.06 10.94
N VAL A 390 -1.61 24.96 11.01
CA VAL A 390 -1.99 23.73 11.71
C VAL A 390 -1.48 23.79 13.14
N ALA A 391 -2.38 23.68 14.11
CA ALA A 391 -2.02 23.74 15.52
C ALA A 391 -1.06 22.60 15.91
N PRO A 392 -0.06 22.83 16.79
CA PRO A 392 0.90 21.81 17.23
C PRO A 392 0.26 20.79 18.17
N LEU A 393 -0.43 19.83 17.55
CA LEU A 393 -1.12 18.73 18.19
C LEU A 393 -0.92 17.49 17.31
N LEU A 394 -0.28 16.45 17.85
CA LEU A 394 -0.06 15.19 17.15
C LEU A 394 -0.52 14.02 18.01
N ASN A 395 -1.61 13.37 17.63
CA ASN A 395 -2.08 12.15 18.28
C ASN A 395 -1.87 10.98 17.32
N ILE A 396 -1.39 9.84 17.81
CA ILE A 396 -1.31 8.62 16.98
C ILE A 396 -1.52 7.37 17.82
N ALA A 397 -2.27 6.41 17.31
CA ALA A 397 -2.44 5.09 17.91
C ALA A 397 -2.39 4.01 16.83
N HIS A 398 -1.98 2.80 17.22
CA HIS A 398 -1.94 1.64 16.34
C HIS A 398 -2.66 0.46 16.97
N GLN A 399 -3.16 -0.42 16.12
CA GLN A 399 -3.74 -1.69 16.53
C GLN A 399 -3.25 -2.79 15.60
N GLU A 400 -2.67 -3.83 16.19
CA GLU A 400 -2.41 -5.08 15.47
C GLU A 400 -3.74 -5.77 15.13
N VAL A 401 -3.87 -6.22 13.89
CA VAL A 401 -5.06 -6.87 13.36
C VAL A 401 -4.68 -8.16 12.66
N MET A 402 -5.60 -9.11 12.60
CA MET A 402 -5.41 -10.38 11.90
C MET A 402 -6.49 -10.57 10.85
N PHE A 403 -6.11 -10.51 9.59
CA PHE A 403 -7.01 -10.68 8.44
C PHE A 403 -7.07 -12.14 8.03
N GLU A 404 -8.27 -12.70 7.91
CA GLU A 404 -8.44 -14.08 7.43
C GLU A 404 -8.17 -14.19 5.94
N ILE A 405 -7.46 -15.26 5.53
CA ILE A 405 -7.24 -15.57 4.13
C ILE A 405 -8.39 -16.46 3.63
N GLU A 406 -9.48 -15.85 3.21
CA GLU A 406 -10.64 -16.56 2.63
C GLU A 406 -10.41 -16.91 1.16
N ASN A 407 -9.73 -16.01 0.43
CA ASN A 407 -9.40 -16.17 -0.98
C ASN A 407 -8.39 -17.31 -1.14
N GLN A 408 -8.83 -18.41 -1.77
CA GLN A 408 -8.01 -19.60 -1.91
C GLN A 408 -6.82 -19.40 -2.85
N ILE A 409 -6.88 -18.43 -3.78
CA ILE A 409 -5.74 -18.05 -4.62
C ILE A 409 -4.66 -17.38 -3.78
N MET A 410 -5.03 -16.46 -2.90
CA MET A 410 -4.09 -15.83 -1.97
C MET A 410 -3.51 -16.84 -0.98
N HIS A 411 -4.34 -17.75 -0.47
CA HIS A 411 -3.87 -18.84 0.39
C HIS A 411 -2.85 -19.75 -0.34
N LEU A 412 -3.10 -20.06 -1.61
CA LEU A 412 -2.17 -20.82 -2.44
C LEU A 412 -0.87 -20.03 -2.72
N ALA A 413 -0.98 -18.74 -3.05
CA ALA A 413 0.16 -17.87 -3.33
C ALA A 413 1.07 -17.73 -2.11
N ALA A 414 0.49 -17.55 -0.93
CA ALA A 414 1.22 -17.49 0.33
C ALA A 414 1.91 -18.82 0.66
N LYS A 415 1.24 -19.96 0.42
CA LYS A 415 1.90 -21.29 0.54
C LYS A 415 3.02 -21.51 -0.47
N ALA A 416 2.89 -20.92 -1.67
CA ALA A 416 3.91 -20.95 -2.70
C ALA A 416 5.05 -19.95 -2.46
N GLY A 417 5.01 -19.15 -1.39
CA GLY A 417 6.06 -18.19 -1.05
C GLY A 417 6.07 -16.90 -1.89
N LEU A 418 4.97 -16.59 -2.59
CA LEU A 418 4.81 -15.35 -3.37
C LEU A 418 4.30 -14.18 -2.53
N PHE A 419 3.92 -14.44 -1.27
CA PHE A 419 3.41 -13.49 -0.32
C PHE A 419 4.02 -13.84 1.04
N GLU A 420 4.83 -12.94 1.62
CA GLU A 420 5.69 -13.21 2.77
C GLU A 420 5.21 -12.60 4.09
N ASN A 421 4.00 -12.03 4.11
CA ASN A 421 3.43 -11.51 5.35
C ASN A 421 3.36 -12.63 6.39
N GLN A 422 3.53 -12.25 7.66
CA GLN A 422 3.45 -13.20 8.76
C GLN A 422 2.05 -13.79 8.80
N ALA A 423 1.96 -15.12 8.68
CA ALA A 423 0.70 -15.83 8.82
C ALA A 423 0.67 -16.66 10.10
N VAL A 424 -0.50 -16.73 10.73
CA VAL A 424 -0.79 -17.59 11.87
C VAL A 424 -1.86 -18.60 11.53
N ILE A 425 -1.70 -19.80 12.05
CA ILE A 425 -2.66 -20.88 11.91
C ILE A 425 -3.58 -20.84 13.13
N THR A 426 -4.87 -20.75 12.86
CA THR A 426 -5.95 -20.74 13.85
C THR A 426 -6.75 -22.05 13.75
N ALA A 427 -7.73 -22.23 14.63
CA ALA A 427 -8.63 -23.39 14.56
C ALA A 427 -9.50 -23.37 13.28
N ASP A 428 -9.84 -22.17 12.81
CA ASP A 428 -10.84 -21.96 11.75
C ASP A 428 -10.21 -21.68 10.38
N GLY A 429 -8.92 -21.38 10.33
CA GLY A 429 -8.22 -21.06 9.09
C GLY A 429 -6.83 -20.47 9.30
N VAL A 430 -6.38 -19.69 8.32
CA VAL A 430 -5.10 -18.99 8.34
C VAL A 430 -5.36 -17.50 8.30
N LYS A 431 -4.66 -16.74 9.15
CA LYS A 431 -4.75 -15.27 9.18
C LYS A 431 -3.40 -14.63 8.92
N VAL A 432 -3.40 -13.51 8.21
CA VAL A 432 -2.25 -12.61 8.07
C VAL A 432 -2.24 -11.66 9.25
N VAL A 433 -1.10 -11.57 9.93
CA VAL A 433 -0.86 -10.57 10.97
C VAL A 433 -0.45 -9.26 10.29
N SER A 434 -1.14 -8.18 10.65
CA SER A 434 -0.95 -6.85 10.11
C SER A 434 -1.22 -5.79 11.17
N GLU A 435 -1.21 -4.52 10.81
CA GLU A 435 -1.51 -3.41 11.71
C GLU A 435 -2.22 -2.26 11.01
N ILE A 436 -3.06 -1.54 11.75
CA ILE A 436 -3.72 -0.32 11.30
C ILE A 436 -3.34 0.83 12.24
N GLY A 437 -3.44 2.06 11.77
CA GLY A 437 -3.15 3.24 12.60
C GLY A 437 -4.16 4.36 12.43
N TYR A 438 -4.31 5.17 13.46
CA TYR A 438 -5.13 6.37 13.45
C TYR A 438 -4.35 7.61 13.93
N MET A 439 -4.28 8.58 13.03
CA MET A 439 -3.69 9.92 13.06
C MET A 439 -4.59 11.07 13.54
N GLU A 440 -4.16 12.01 14.39
CA GLU A 440 -4.67 13.40 14.35
C GLU A 440 -3.51 14.38 14.20
N ILE A 441 -3.63 15.30 13.25
CA ILE A 441 -2.66 16.39 13.04
C ILE A 441 -3.42 17.71 13.20
N GLY A 442 -3.03 18.52 14.17
CA GLY A 442 -3.80 19.69 14.54
C GLY A 442 -5.21 19.35 15.07
N THR A 443 -6.06 20.37 15.12
CA THR A 443 -7.39 20.27 15.73
C THR A 443 -8.47 19.80 14.75
N ASP A 444 -8.15 19.70 13.47
CA ASP A 444 -9.13 19.54 12.39
C ASP A 444 -8.79 18.46 11.36
N LEU A 445 -7.62 17.81 11.42
CA LEU A 445 -7.28 16.71 10.52
C LEU A 445 -7.28 15.36 11.25
N ALA A 446 -7.72 14.34 10.53
CA ALA A 446 -7.66 12.94 10.90
C ALA A 446 -6.94 12.15 9.80
N VAL A 447 -6.18 11.12 10.16
CA VAL A 447 -5.49 10.27 9.17
C VAL A 447 -5.75 8.79 9.45
N ALA A 448 -6.19 8.04 8.46
CA ALA A 448 -6.24 6.58 8.54
C ALA A 448 -4.96 5.99 7.91
N LEU A 449 -4.19 5.21 8.68
CA LEU A 449 -3.02 4.48 8.19
C LEU A 449 -3.47 3.06 7.83
N VAL A 450 -3.36 2.70 6.54
CA VAL A 450 -3.98 1.50 5.97
C VAL A 450 -2.92 0.50 5.50
N PRO A 451 -2.99 -0.77 5.94
CA PRO A 451 -2.05 -1.85 5.56
C PRO A 451 -2.34 -2.44 4.18
N GLY A 452 -2.54 -1.64 3.14
CA GLY A 452 -2.93 -2.13 1.82
C GLY A 452 -3.53 -1.04 0.95
N GLU A 453 -4.20 -1.46 -0.12
CA GLU A 453 -4.96 -0.59 -1.01
C GLU A 453 -6.42 -0.56 -0.55
N LEU A 454 -6.85 0.57 0.01
CA LEU A 454 -8.22 0.79 0.48
C LEU A 454 -9.09 1.30 -0.66
N GLU A 455 -10.30 0.77 -0.79
CA GLU A 455 -11.32 1.38 -1.65
C GLU A 455 -11.77 2.73 -1.07
N ALA A 456 -11.67 3.79 -1.86
CA ALA A 456 -12.03 5.15 -1.46
C ALA A 456 -13.49 5.26 -0.96
N SER A 457 -14.39 4.39 -1.43
CA SER A 457 -15.77 4.30 -0.91
C SER A 457 -15.83 3.98 0.59
N ILE A 458 -14.88 3.21 1.13
CA ILE A 458 -14.79 2.93 2.56
C ILE A 458 -14.37 4.18 3.34
N ALA A 459 -13.45 4.97 2.77
CA ALA A 459 -12.96 6.20 3.39
C ALA A 459 -14.00 7.33 3.35
N PHE A 460 -14.62 7.58 2.20
CA PHE A 460 -15.43 8.77 1.94
C PHE A 460 -16.90 8.48 1.62
N GLY A 461 -17.20 7.42 0.87
CA GLY A 461 -18.51 7.21 0.21
C GLY A 461 -19.56 6.34 0.93
N GLY A 462 -19.16 5.48 1.87
CA GLY A 462 -20.08 4.60 2.60
C GLY A 462 -20.61 3.38 1.83
N GLY A 463 -19.97 2.99 0.71
CA GLY A 463 -20.30 1.78 -0.06
C GLY A 463 -21.62 1.82 -0.84
N LEU A 464 -21.88 0.77 -1.63
CA LEU A 464 -23.10 0.63 -2.43
C LEU A 464 -24.33 0.24 -1.60
N THR A 465 -25.52 0.59 -2.09
CA THR A 465 -26.80 0.11 -1.51
C THR A 465 -27.05 -1.35 -1.87
N LYS A 466 -27.98 -2.02 -1.16
CA LYS A 466 -28.37 -3.40 -1.47
C LYS A 466 -28.86 -3.62 -2.90
N ASP A 467 -29.44 -2.61 -3.55
CA ASP A 467 -30.03 -2.76 -4.88
C ASP A 467 -28.96 -2.68 -5.97
N GLU A 468 -27.82 -2.04 -5.66
CA GLU A 468 -26.66 -1.87 -6.55
C GLU A 468 -25.61 -2.96 -6.32
N ALA A 469 -25.35 -3.32 -5.05
CA ALA A 469 -24.25 -4.20 -4.67
C ALA A 469 -24.41 -5.63 -5.20
N TRP A 470 -23.29 -6.31 -5.49
CA TRP A 470 -23.30 -7.68 -5.98
C TRP A 470 -24.12 -8.63 -5.09
N ARG A 471 -23.88 -8.59 -3.77
CA ARG A 471 -24.48 -9.53 -2.79
C ARG A 471 -25.94 -9.24 -2.43
N GLY A 472 -26.51 -8.13 -2.89
CA GLY A 472 -27.89 -7.78 -2.56
C GLY A 472 -28.09 -7.35 -1.09
N GLU A 473 -27.04 -6.83 -0.45
CA GLU A 473 -27.02 -6.42 0.96
C GLU A 473 -26.49 -4.99 1.08
N ASP A 474 -26.97 -4.25 2.09
CA ASP A 474 -26.48 -2.90 2.36
C ASP A 474 -25.10 -2.95 3.02
N TRP A 475 -24.21 -2.02 2.66
CA TRP A 475 -22.99 -1.80 3.44
C TRP A 475 -23.35 -1.31 4.84
N LYS A 476 -22.80 -1.96 5.86
CA LYS A 476 -23.23 -1.77 7.26
C LYS A 476 -22.45 -0.71 8.04
N TYR A 477 -21.40 -0.13 7.45
CA TYR A 477 -20.58 0.88 8.12
C TYR A 477 -20.78 2.25 7.50
N ASP A 478 -20.73 3.27 8.34
CA ASP A 478 -20.47 4.62 7.89
C ASP A 478 -19.05 4.72 7.29
N SER A 479 -18.83 5.68 6.39
CA SER A 479 -17.49 6.00 5.90
C SER A 479 -16.59 6.48 7.04
N ILE A 480 -15.28 6.30 6.89
CA ILE A 480 -14.31 6.77 7.91
C ILE A 480 -14.44 8.29 8.12
N GLN A 481 -14.68 9.06 7.05
CA GLN A 481 -14.92 10.50 7.13
C GLN A 481 -16.07 10.82 8.08
N LYS A 482 -17.17 10.06 8.03
CA LYS A 482 -18.29 10.22 8.95
C LYS A 482 -17.97 9.77 10.38
N LEU A 483 -17.09 8.79 10.55
CA LEU A 483 -16.63 8.34 11.88
C LEU A 483 -15.74 9.37 12.59
N VAL A 484 -14.93 10.14 11.85
CA VAL A 484 -14.05 11.17 12.41
C VAL A 484 -14.76 12.52 12.64
N GLY A 485 -16.01 12.65 12.21
CA GLY A 485 -16.88 13.79 12.50
C GLY A 485 -16.46 15.05 11.73
N ASP A 486 -16.25 16.14 12.47
CA ASP A 486 -15.90 17.46 11.90
C ASP A 486 -14.43 17.56 11.44
N ARG A 487 -13.62 16.51 11.67
CA ARG A 487 -12.26 16.45 11.15
C ARG A 487 -12.28 16.06 9.68
N GLU A 488 -11.44 16.70 8.90
CA GLU A 488 -11.15 16.31 7.52
C GLU A 488 -10.28 15.04 7.54
N LEU A 489 -10.72 13.99 6.84
CA LEU A 489 -10.01 12.72 6.75
C LEU A 489 -9.00 12.76 5.61
N LEU A 490 -7.79 12.29 5.92
CA LEU A 490 -6.79 11.86 4.94
C LEU A 490 -6.57 10.36 5.06
N VAL A 491 -6.14 9.72 3.99
CA VAL A 491 -5.74 8.31 3.98
C VAL A 491 -4.24 8.23 3.68
N PHE A 492 -3.51 7.46 4.47
CA PHE A 492 -2.15 7.02 4.17
C PHE A 492 -2.21 5.52 3.87
N GLY A 493 -2.39 5.20 2.59
CA GLY A 493 -2.41 3.86 2.01
C GLY A 493 -1.04 3.18 2.05
N LEU A 494 -1.05 1.85 1.89
CA LEU A 494 0.16 1.01 1.87
C LEU A 494 1.16 1.32 2.98
N CYS A 495 0.62 1.64 4.16
CA CYS A 495 1.37 2.03 5.32
C CYS A 495 1.50 0.83 6.26
N ASN A 496 2.74 0.51 6.60
CA ASN A 496 3.17 -0.54 7.53
C ASN A 496 2.91 -1.99 7.10
N ASP A 497 2.19 -2.21 6.01
CA ASP A 497 2.01 -3.51 5.37
C ASP A 497 1.40 -3.36 3.96
N GLN A 498 1.43 -4.45 3.21
CA GLN A 498 0.67 -4.65 1.98
C GLN A 498 -0.10 -5.97 2.13
N VAL A 499 -1.39 -5.89 2.49
CA VAL A 499 -2.29 -7.06 2.60
C VAL A 499 -3.11 -7.29 1.33
N GLY A 500 -2.88 -6.51 0.28
CA GLY A 500 -3.67 -6.47 -0.93
C GLY A 500 -4.90 -5.59 -0.77
N TYR A 501 -5.95 -5.94 -1.50
CA TYR A 501 -7.09 -5.07 -1.70
C TYR A 501 -8.14 -5.19 -0.59
N ILE A 502 -8.59 -4.04 -0.07
CA ILE A 502 -9.62 -3.93 0.95
C ILE A 502 -10.91 -3.41 0.30
N VAL A 503 -11.77 -4.35 -0.09
CA VAL A 503 -13.01 -4.12 -0.86
C VAL A 503 -14.24 -4.28 0.05
N PRO A 504 -15.28 -3.44 -0.06
CA PRO A 504 -16.53 -3.60 0.68
C PRO A 504 -17.14 -4.99 0.51
N THR A 505 -17.47 -5.62 1.63
CA THR A 505 -17.99 -7.00 1.64
C THR A 505 -19.28 -7.16 0.83
N ASN A 506 -20.17 -6.16 0.85
CA ASN A 506 -21.45 -6.24 0.18
C ASN A 506 -21.32 -6.21 -1.36
N ASP A 507 -20.26 -5.61 -1.86
CA ASP A 507 -19.95 -5.58 -3.29
C ASP A 507 -18.82 -6.51 -3.71
N TYR A 508 -18.27 -7.34 -2.81
CA TYR A 508 -17.22 -8.29 -3.17
C TYR A 508 -17.72 -9.30 -4.22
N MET A 509 -17.14 -9.25 -5.42
CA MET A 509 -17.62 -9.97 -6.61
C MET A 509 -16.91 -11.32 -6.83
N PRO A 510 -17.55 -12.28 -7.53
CA PRO A 510 -16.92 -13.51 -8.00
C PRO A 510 -15.68 -13.24 -8.84
N MET A 511 -14.59 -13.98 -8.63
CA MET A 511 -13.28 -13.64 -9.22
C MET A 511 -13.28 -13.57 -10.76
N LEU A 512 -14.17 -14.31 -11.42
CA LEU A 512 -14.25 -14.38 -12.88
C LEU A 512 -15.15 -13.30 -13.51
N TRP A 513 -15.83 -12.49 -12.70
CA TRP A 513 -16.59 -11.35 -13.19
C TRP A 513 -15.66 -10.33 -13.86
N GLU A 514 -16.15 -9.57 -14.83
CA GLU A 514 -15.28 -8.69 -15.62
C GLU A 514 -14.73 -7.51 -14.82
N ASP A 515 -15.55 -6.89 -13.96
CA ASP A 515 -15.13 -5.77 -13.11
C ASP A 515 -14.32 -6.22 -11.89
N SER A 516 -14.37 -7.52 -11.56
CA SER A 516 -13.57 -8.09 -10.47
C SER A 516 -12.19 -8.56 -10.91
N LYS A 517 -11.97 -8.70 -12.23
CA LYS A 517 -10.68 -9.12 -12.78
C LYS A 517 -9.64 -8.10 -12.36
N SER A 518 -8.60 -8.56 -11.68
CA SER A 518 -7.52 -7.78 -11.05
C SER A 518 -7.79 -7.18 -9.67
N ILE A 519 -9.03 -7.14 -9.16
CA ILE A 519 -9.33 -6.60 -7.83
C ILE A 519 -9.44 -7.73 -6.78
N GLU A 520 -10.51 -8.53 -6.84
CA GLU A 520 -10.77 -9.58 -5.86
C GLU A 520 -9.69 -10.68 -5.88
N PHE A 521 -8.98 -10.84 -7.00
CA PHE A 521 -7.84 -11.75 -7.14
C PHE A 521 -6.73 -11.51 -6.13
N VAL A 522 -6.48 -10.24 -5.77
CA VAL A 522 -5.40 -9.83 -4.87
C VAL A 522 -5.92 -9.35 -3.52
N SER A 523 -7.19 -9.61 -3.21
CA SER A 523 -7.76 -9.41 -1.86
C SER A 523 -7.64 -10.69 -1.03
N LEU A 524 -7.37 -10.56 0.28
CA LEU A 524 -7.39 -11.70 1.21
C LEU A 524 -8.78 -12.34 1.33
N GLY A 525 -9.84 -11.59 1.07
CA GLY A 525 -11.20 -12.08 1.19
C GLY A 525 -12.21 -10.99 1.48
N SER A 526 -13.49 -11.34 1.38
CA SER A 526 -14.60 -10.41 1.58
C SER A 526 -14.73 -9.88 3.00
N GLN A 527 -14.19 -10.58 3.99
CA GLN A 527 -14.22 -10.19 5.40
C GLN A 527 -13.12 -9.18 5.78
N THR A 528 -12.18 -8.91 4.87
CA THR A 528 -11.05 -7.98 5.10
C THR A 528 -11.53 -6.59 5.47
N ALA A 529 -12.45 -6.00 4.69
CA ALA A 529 -12.98 -4.66 4.96
C ALA A 529 -13.78 -4.58 6.26
N ILE A 530 -14.55 -5.61 6.62
CA ILE A 530 -15.26 -5.64 7.91
C ILE A 530 -14.26 -5.64 9.07
N THR A 531 -13.24 -6.49 9.00
CA THR A 531 -12.21 -6.60 10.06
C THR A 531 -11.46 -5.28 10.22
N TYR A 532 -11.13 -4.64 9.09
CA TYR A 532 -10.52 -3.31 9.07
C TYR A 532 -11.44 -2.25 9.68
N MET A 533 -12.72 -2.18 9.28
CA MET A 533 -13.66 -1.17 9.77
C MET A 533 -14.01 -1.35 11.25
N ASP A 534 -14.13 -2.59 11.74
CA ASP A 534 -14.33 -2.85 13.17
C ASP A 534 -13.15 -2.34 14.00
N ALA A 535 -11.93 -2.65 13.57
CA ALA A 535 -10.70 -2.22 14.24
C ALA A 535 -10.48 -0.69 14.15
N MET A 536 -10.69 -0.09 12.98
CA MET A 536 -10.58 1.36 12.79
C MET A 536 -11.63 2.12 13.61
N THR A 537 -12.87 1.63 13.63
CA THR A 537 -13.93 2.20 14.47
C THR A 537 -13.58 2.12 15.95
N ALA A 538 -12.99 1.01 16.40
CA ALA A 538 -12.54 0.85 17.77
C ALA A 538 -11.44 1.84 18.13
N LEU A 539 -10.41 1.97 17.27
CA LEU A 539 -9.34 2.96 17.43
C LEU A 539 -9.88 4.39 17.52
N ILE A 540 -10.78 4.76 16.60
CA ILE A 540 -11.36 6.10 16.57
C ILE A 540 -12.18 6.40 17.84
N LYS A 541 -12.87 5.40 18.39
CA LYS A 541 -13.71 5.56 19.59
C LYS A 541 -12.95 5.42 20.91
N SER A 542 -11.74 4.84 20.90
CA SER A 542 -10.93 4.63 22.10
C SER A 542 -10.16 5.86 22.58
N LYS A 543 -10.28 6.98 21.85
CA LYS A 543 -9.59 8.24 22.14
C LYS A 543 -10.08 8.92 23.41
#